data_AF-A0A964ICK5-F1
#
_entry.id   AF-A0A964ICK5-F1
#
_cell.length_a   1.000
_cell.length_b   1.000
_cell.length_c   1.000
_cell.angle_alpha   90.00
_cell.angle_beta   90.00
_cell.angle_gamma   90.00
#
_symmetry.space_group_name_H-M   'P 1'
#
loop_
_entity.id
_entity.type
_entity.pdbx_description
1 polymer ?
#
loop_
_entity_poly.entity_id
_entity_poly.type
_entity_poly.pdbx_seq_one_letter_code
_entity_poly.pdbx_strand_id
1 'polypeptide(L)'
;MSVVRRYRVGRDLTPVELTQELGHLEGLSRLAPGEIVELLDVPSSRGLEPRRALVESWSVWTMGHGGTVYRGTCRWIESSG
;
A
#
# COMPACT_ATOMS: atom_id res chain seq x y z
N MET A 1 -5.94 5.44 -21.06
CA MET A 1 -5.15 5.83 -19.87
C MET A 1 -5.66 5.01 -18.70
N SER A 2 -4.84 4.11 -18.14
CA SER A 2 -5.24 3.35 -16.94
C SER A 2 -5.26 4.30 -15.75
N VAL A 3 -6.38 4.39 -15.05
CA VAL A 3 -6.53 5.21 -13.84
C VAL A 3 -5.76 4.54 -12.72
N VAL A 4 -4.68 5.17 -12.23
CA VAL A 4 -3.93 4.69 -11.06
C VAL A 4 -4.78 4.95 -9.81
N ARG A 5 -5.06 3.89 -9.04
CA ARG A 5 -5.81 4.02 -7.79
C ARG A 5 -4.93 4.62 -6.69
N ARG A 6 -5.52 5.46 -5.85
CA ARG A 6 -4.84 6.17 -4.76
C ARG A 6 -5.33 5.67 -3.41
N TYR A 7 -4.41 5.47 -2.47
CA TYR A 7 -4.71 5.04 -1.10
C TYR A 7 -3.87 5.85 -0.11
N ARG A 8 -4.47 6.35 0.97
CA ARG A 8 -3.72 7.02 2.06
C ARG A 8 -3.24 6.01 3.09
N VAL A 9 -1.95 6.02 3.37
CA VAL A 9 -1.36 5.27 4.49
C VAL A 9 -1.78 5.92 5.81
N GLY A 10 -2.19 5.11 6.78
CA GLY A 10 -2.79 5.54 8.06
C GLY A 10 -4.31 5.75 8.02
N ARG A 11 -4.95 5.70 6.83
CA ARG A 11 -6.41 5.82 6.68
C ARG A 11 -7.03 4.66 5.92
N ASP A 12 -6.60 4.47 4.68
CA ASP A 12 -7.16 3.42 3.80
C ASP A 12 -6.38 2.11 3.96
N LEU A 13 -5.09 2.23 4.31
CA LEU A 13 -4.15 1.14 4.59
C LEU A 13 -3.33 1.48 5.84
N THR A 14 -3.15 0.52 6.73
CA THR A 14 -2.29 0.62 7.91
C THR A 14 -0.90 0.06 7.59
N PRO A 15 0.18 0.80 7.87
CA PRO A 15 1.53 0.27 7.73
C PRO A 15 1.83 -0.70 8.87
N VAL A 16 2.22 -1.92 8.53
CA VAL A 16 2.76 -2.89 9.50
C VAL A 16 4.27 -2.74 9.61
N GLU A 17 4.94 -2.61 8.47
CA GLU A 17 6.37 -2.35 8.37
C GLU A 17 6.65 -1.60 7.08
N LEU A 18 7.52 -0.58 7.14
CA LEU A 18 7.95 0.18 5.98
C LEU A 18 9.47 0.21 5.94
N THR A 19 10.03 -0.15 4.79
CA THR A 19 11.45 -0.05 4.49
C THR A 19 11.68 0.93 3.33
N GLN A 20 12.94 1.11 2.96
CA GLN A 20 13.29 1.91 1.79
C GLN A 20 12.86 1.28 0.47
N GLU A 21 12.54 -0.02 0.44
CA GLU A 21 12.22 -0.78 -0.77
C GLU A 21 10.77 -1.28 -0.79
N LEU A 22 10.24 -1.64 0.38
CA LEU A 22 8.96 -2.33 0.54
C LEU A 22 8.08 -1.63 1.56
N GLY A 23 6.78 -1.86 1.44
CA GLY A 23 5.80 -1.63 2.49
C GLY A 23 4.93 -2.85 2.70
N HIS A 24 4.97 -3.36 3.92
CA HIS A 24 4.03 -4.35 4.41
C HIS A 24 2.82 -3.61 4.97
N LEU A 25 1.69 -3.74 4.28
CA LEU A 25 0.49 -2.97 4.55
C LEU A 25 -0.67 -3.91 4.83
N GLU A 26 -1.62 -3.45 5.63
CA GLU A 26 -2.91 -4.11 5.83
C GLU A 26 -4.05 -3.12 5.66
N GLY A 27 -5.25 -3.60 5.38
CA GLY A 27 -6.41 -2.73 5.29
C GLY A 27 -7.65 -3.45 4.77
N LEU A 28 -8.76 -2.71 4.73
CA LEU A 28 -10.04 -3.21 4.21
C LEU A 28 -10.11 -3.11 2.68
N SER A 29 -9.20 -2.35 2.07
CA SER A 29 -9.11 -2.21 0.62
C SER A 29 -8.56 -3.47 -0.03
N ARG A 30 -9.25 -3.98 -1.05
CA ARG A 30 -8.77 -5.09 -1.87
C ARG A 30 -7.87 -4.59 -3.00
N LEU A 31 -6.59 -4.91 -2.92
CA LEU A 31 -5.60 -4.69 -3.97
C LEU A 31 -5.36 -5.99 -4.74
N ALA A 32 -4.90 -5.87 -5.99
CA ALA A 32 -4.57 -7.01 -6.82
C ALA A 32 -3.05 -7.10 -7.03
N PRO A 33 -2.42 -8.28 -6.86
CA PRO A 33 -1.04 -8.48 -7.29
C PRO A 33 -0.83 -8.08 -8.76
N GLY A 34 0.27 -7.39 -9.06
CA GLY A 34 0.58 -6.84 -10.38
C GLY A 34 0.00 -5.43 -10.61
N GLU A 35 -0.83 -4.92 -9.71
CA GLU A 35 -1.36 -3.57 -9.79
C GLU A 35 -0.32 -2.52 -9.37
N ILE A 36 -0.29 -1.39 -10.08
CA ILE A 36 0.42 -0.18 -9.65
C ILE A 36 -0.57 0.76 -8.96
N VAL A 37 -0.29 1.08 -7.70
CA VAL A 37 -1.05 2.04 -6.90
C VAL A 37 -0.21 3.25 -6.54
N GLU A 38 -0.86 4.36 -6.21
CA GLU A 38 -0.21 5.52 -5.61
C GLU A 38 -0.60 5.58 -4.12
N LEU A 39 0.39 5.38 -3.26
CA LEU A 39 0.23 5.47 -1.82
C LEU A 39 0.57 6.89 -1.39
N LEU A 40 -0.40 7.55 -0.77
CA LEU A 40 -0.23 8.89 -0.22
C LEU A 40 0.21 8.76 1.24
N ASP A 41 0.87 9.82 1.73
CA ASP A 41 1.25 9.98 3.13
C ASP A 41 2.23 8.89 3.65
N VAL A 42 3.19 8.46 2.81
CA VAL A 42 4.21 7.46 3.19
C VAL A 42 5.41 8.15 3.89
N PRO A 43 5.82 7.70 5.08
CA PRO A 43 7.02 8.21 5.76
C PRO A 43 8.30 8.14 4.91
N SER A 44 9.05 9.25 4.91
CA SER A 44 10.33 9.45 4.22
C SER A 44 11.27 10.32 5.08
N SER A 45 12.50 10.54 4.60
CA SER A 45 13.47 11.42 5.27
C SER A 45 13.07 12.90 5.30
N ARG A 46 12.14 13.33 4.45
CA ARG A 46 11.65 14.71 4.35
C ARG A 46 10.25 14.91 4.95
N GLY A 47 9.64 13.85 5.48
CA GLY A 47 8.26 13.85 5.98
C GLY A 47 7.39 12.83 5.26
N LEU A 48 6.11 13.12 5.10
CA LEU A 48 5.17 12.24 4.40
C LEU A 48 5.12 12.59 2.91
N GLU A 49 5.35 11.60 2.04
CA GLU A 49 5.41 11.79 0.59
C GLU A 49 4.56 10.73 -0.14
N PRO A 50 3.99 11.05 -1.31
CA PRO A 50 3.36 10.05 -2.15
C PRO A 50 4.41 9.14 -2.80
N ARG A 51 4.13 7.84 -2.88
CA ARG A 51 4.96 6.84 -3.55
C ARG A 51 4.12 5.93 -4.44
N ARG A 52 4.60 5.67 -5.64
CA ARG A 52 4.01 4.62 -6.48
C ARG A 52 4.56 3.26 -6.06
N ALA A 53 3.69 2.27 -6.02
CA ALA A 53 4.05 0.94 -5.56
C ALA A 53 3.43 -0.13 -6.47
N LEU A 54 4.21 -1.18 -6.74
CA LEU A 54 3.70 -2.42 -7.30
C LEU A 54 3.19 -3.29 -6.15
N VAL A 55 1.94 -3.72 -6.22
CA VAL A 55 1.39 -4.69 -5.28
C VAL A 55 1.95 -6.07 -5.66
N GLU A 56 2.79 -6.65 -4.81
CA GLU A 56 3.42 -7.95 -5.05
C GLU A 56 2.58 -9.09 -4.48
N SER A 57 2.00 -8.87 -3.30
CA SER A 57 1.10 -9.81 -2.65
C SER A 57 -0.07 -9.06 -2.01
N TRP A 58 -1.24 -9.68 -1.96
CA TRP A 58 -2.39 -9.18 -1.21
C TRP A 58 -3.31 -10.36 -0.88
N SER A 59 -3.37 -10.77 0.38
CA SER A 59 -4.13 -11.93 0.82
C SER A 59 -5.07 -11.58 1.97
N VAL A 60 -6.08 -12.40 2.17
CA VAL A 60 -6.96 -12.29 3.34
C VAL A 60 -6.15 -12.66 4.57
N TRP A 61 -6.08 -11.73 5.53
CA TRP A 61 -5.43 -11.94 6.82
C TRP A 61 -6.44 -12.39 7.88
N THR A 62 -7.50 -11.61 8.07
CA THR A 62 -8.54 -11.90 9.06
C THR A 62 -9.93 -11.73 8.43
N MET A 63 -10.84 -12.64 8.78
CA MET A 63 -12.27 -12.52 8.46
C MET A 63 -13.06 -12.48 9.76
N GLY A 64 -13.86 -11.43 9.96
CA GLY A 64 -14.70 -11.29 11.14
C GLY A 64 -15.86 -10.33 10.91
N HIS A 65 -16.66 -10.10 11.96
CA HIS A 65 -17.85 -9.25 11.89
C HIS A 65 -17.56 -7.79 11.46
N GLY A 66 -16.31 -7.32 11.59
CA GLY A 66 -15.86 -5.99 11.14
C GLY A 66 -15.43 -5.92 9.67
N GLY A 67 -15.56 -7.01 8.90
CA GLY A 67 -15.15 -7.10 7.51
C GLY A 67 -13.89 -7.95 7.29
N THR A 68 -13.47 -8.03 6.02
CA THR A 68 -12.26 -8.74 5.61
C THR A 68 -11.07 -7.79 5.69
N VAL A 69 -10.09 -8.13 6.52
CA VAL A 69 -8.79 -7.45 6.54
C VAL A 69 -7.87 -8.18 5.58
N TYR A 70 -7.31 -7.43 4.65
CA TYR A 70 -6.27 -7.90 3.74
C TYR A 70 -4.90 -7.44 4.23
N ARG A 71 -3.87 -8.21 3.90
CA ARG A 71 -2.49 -7.86 4.16
C ARG A 71 -1.62 -8.26 2.98
N GLY A 72 -0.57 -7.49 2.72
CA GLY A 72 0.36 -7.83 1.66
C GLY A 72 1.54 -6.89 1.55
N THR A 73 2.32 -7.10 0.50
CA THR A 73 3.57 -6.40 0.24
C THR A 73 3.40 -5.53 -1.00
N CYS A 74 3.79 -4.26 -0.86
CA CYS A 74 3.92 -3.31 -1.94
C CYS A 74 5.40 -2.96 -2.12
N ARG A 75 5.95 -3.08 -3.33
CA ARG A 75 7.31 -2.65 -3.65
C ARG A 75 7.31 -1.27 -4.23
N TRP A 76 8.13 -0.37 -3.69
CA TRP A 76 8.26 0.99 -4.20
C TRP A 76 8.81 0.96 -5.62
N ILE A 77 8.12 1.65 -6.52
CA ILE A 77 8.61 1.96 -7.86
C ILE A 77 9.28 3.31 -7.68
N GLU A 78 10.60 3.38 -7.91
CA GLU A 78 11.39 4.59 -7.70
C GLU A 78 10.60 5.84 -8.14
N SER A 79 10.47 6.81 -7.24
CA SER A 79 10.14 8.16 -7.64
C SER A 79 11.28 8.59 -8.53
N SER A 80 11.07 8.61 -9.85
CA SER A 80 11.99 9.27 -10.77
C SER A 80 12.32 10.63 -10.16
N GLY A 81 13.61 10.80 -9.81
CA GLY A 81 14.12 11.87 -8.95
C GLY A 81 13.77 13.28 -9.38
#